data_AF-A0A1I3P5Z4-F1
#
_entry.id   AF-A0A1I3P5Z4-F1
#
_cell.length_a   1.000
_cell.length_b   1.000
_cell.length_c   1.000
_cell.angle_alpha   90.00
_cell.angle_beta   90.00
_cell.angle_gamma   90.00
#
_symmetry.space_group_name_H-M   'P 1'
#
loop_
_entity.id
_entity.type
_entity.pdbx_description
1 polymer ?
#
loop_
_entity_poly.entity_id
_entity_poly.type
_entity_poly.pdbx_seq_one_letter_code
_entity_poly.pdbx_strand_id
1 'polypeptide(L)' 'MNDSKINETKSNENPLQYRSDEGYVDENLRQMQNIEGGGPPKKIILNTLPRPLRILWYFFMAIMIGMGMFAVGITLFR' A
#
# COMPACT_ATOMS: atom_id res chain seq x y z
N MET A 1 20.07 -28.41 -43.23
CA MET A 1 18.99 -27.66 -42.57
C MET A 1 19.37 -27.57 -41.10
N ASN A 2 19.68 -26.36 -40.61
CA ASN A 2 19.96 -26.15 -39.19
C ASN A 2 18.68 -25.66 -38.54
N ASP A 3 18.04 -26.53 -37.77
CA ASP A 3 16.94 -26.16 -36.91
C ASP A 3 17.50 -25.32 -35.74
N SER A 4 17.23 -24.02 -35.76
CA SER A 4 17.51 -23.14 -34.63
C SER A 4 16.59 -23.54 -33.47
N LYS A 5 17.09 -24.45 -32.62
CA LYS A 5 16.39 -24.88 -31.41
C LYS A 5 16.30 -23.69 -30.45
N ILE A 6 15.14 -23.04 -30.45
CA ILE A 6 14.81 -21.97 -29.51
C ILE A 6 14.85 -22.61 -28.11
N ASN A 7 15.79 -22.18 -27.28
CA ASN A 7 15.93 -22.68 -25.93
C ASN A 7 14.88 -21.97 -25.08
N GLU A 8 13.71 -22.59 -24.92
CA GLU A 8 12.66 -22.09 -24.04
C GLU A 8 13.23 -21.93 -22.63
N THR A 9 13.17 -20.70 -22.11
CA THR A 9 13.61 -20.32 -20.77
C THR A 9 12.99 -21.29 -19.78
N LYS A 10 13.81 -22.15 -19.17
CA LYS A 10 13.37 -23.01 -18.08
C LYS A 10 12.79 -22.12 -16.99
N SER A 11 11.48 -22.21 -16.78
CA SER A 11 10.81 -21.65 -15.61
C SER A 11 11.49 -22.22 -14.39
N ASN A 12 12.31 -21.41 -13.73
CA ASN A 12 12.99 -21.78 -12.51
C ASN A 12 11.94 -21.78 -11.40
N GLU A 13 11.36 -22.95 -11.19
CA GLU A 13 10.45 -23.34 -10.12
C GLU A 13 11.10 -23.14 -8.73
N ASN A 14 11.30 -21.89 -8.32
CA ASN A 14 11.38 -21.55 -6.91
C ASN A 14 9.97 -21.14 -6.48
N PRO A 15 9.28 -21.90 -5.60
CA PRO A 15 8.02 -21.47 -5.05
C PRO A 15 8.32 -20.38 -4.02
N LEU A 16 8.63 -19.18 -4.48
CA LEU A 16 8.71 -18.01 -3.63
C LEU A 16 7.28 -17.72 -3.16
N GLN A 17 7.08 -18.11 -1.91
CA GLN A 17 5.97 -17.83 -1.02
C GLN A 17 5.03 -16.74 -1.56
N TYR A 18 3.86 -17.20 -1.96
CA TYR A 18 2.72 -16.36 -2.29
C TYR A 18 2.31 -15.55 -1.05
N ARG A 19 2.91 -14.38 -0.87
CA ARG A 19 2.40 -13.36 0.05
C ARG A 19 1.25 -12.68 -0.65
N SER A 20 0.05 -13.18 -0.39
CA SER A 20 -1.24 -12.84 -1.00
C SER A 20 -1.70 -11.38 -0.88
N ASP A 21 -0.83 -10.44 -0.54
CA ASP A 21 -1.12 -9.00 -0.40
C ASP A 21 -0.33 -8.12 -1.39
N GLU A 22 0.59 -8.69 -2.17
CA GLU A 22 1.46 -7.93 -3.07
C GLU A 22 0.93 -8.02 -4.51
N GLY A 23 0.29 -6.94 -4.98
CA GLY A 23 -0.06 -6.79 -6.39
C GLY A 23 1.15 -7.00 -7.30
N TYR A 24 0.91 -7.48 -8.53
CA TYR A 24 1.92 -7.90 -9.49
C TYR A 24 3.18 -7.01 -9.49
N VAL A 25 4.30 -7.56 -9.03
CA VAL A 25 5.63 -6.94 -9.07
C VAL A 25 6.40 -7.62 -10.19
N ASP A 26 6.86 -6.84 -11.18
CA ASP A 26 7.69 -7.38 -12.25
C ASP A 26 9.15 -7.31 -11.80
N GLU A 27 9.77 -8.48 -11.61
CA GLU A 27 11.15 -8.61 -11.14
C GLU A 27 12.14 -7.85 -12.03
N ASN A 28 11.89 -7.77 -13.34
CA ASN A 28 12.74 -7.05 -14.30
C ASN A 28 12.58 -5.54 -14.19
N LEU A 29 11.45 -5.06 -13.69
CA LEU A 29 11.15 -3.64 -13.51
C LEU A 29 11.24 -3.21 -12.04
N ARG A 30 11.62 -4.08 -11.11
CA ARG A 30 11.65 -3.78 -9.66
C ARG A 30 12.41 -2.50 -9.31
N GLN A 31 13.53 -2.24 -9.99
CA GLN A 31 14.29 -1.02 -9.76
C GLN A 31 13.48 0.22 -10.16
N MET A 32 12.78 0.18 -11.30
CA MET A 32 11.91 1.26 -11.77
C MET A 32 10.65 1.40 -10.91
N GLN A 33 9.98 0.29 -10.59
CA GLN A 33 8.78 0.26 -9.73
C GLN A 33 9.05 0.82 -8.32
N ASN A 34 10.25 0.62 -7.77
CA ASN A 34 10.65 1.22 -6.48
C ASN A 34 10.87 2.73 -6.57
N ILE A 35 11.34 3.24 -7.71
CA ILE A 35 11.63 4.66 -7.89
C ILE A 35 10.33 5.42 -8.22
N GLU A 36 9.51 4.86 -9.09
CA GLU A 36 8.28 5.48 -9.58
C GLU A 36 7.09 5.27 -8.64
N GLY A 37 7.25 4.43 -7.62
CA GLY A 37 6.16 4.04 -6.73
C GLY A 37 5.14 3.13 -7.41
N GLY A 38 5.51 2.48 -8.52
CA GLY A 38 4.68 1.53 -9.27
C GLY A 38 4.43 0.19 -8.57
N GLY A 39 4.88 0.04 -7.31
CA GLY A 39 4.51 -1.08 -6.46
C GLY A 39 3.05 -0.98 -5.97
N PRO A 40 2.48 -2.09 -5.45
CA PRO A 40 1.13 -2.08 -4.91
C PRO A 40 0.99 -1.01 -3.80
N PRO A 41 -0.15 -0.30 -3.74
CA PRO A 41 -0.38 0.70 -2.71
C PRO A 41 -0.25 0.08 -1.32
N LYS A 42 0.69 0.59 -0.52
CA LYS A 42 0.91 0.12 0.85
C LYS A 42 -0.18 0.66 1.76
N LYS A 43 -0.74 -0.22 2.61
CA LYS A 43 -1.65 0.21 3.67
C LYS A 43 -0.94 1.21 4.58
N ILE A 44 -1.61 2.32 4.86
CA ILE A 44 -1.07 3.36 5.74
C ILE A 44 -1.15 2.86 7.18
N ILE A 45 0.01 2.64 7.80
CA ILE A 45 0.12 2.31 9.22
C ILE A 45 0.40 3.60 9.97
N LEU A 46 -0.51 4.02 10.86
CA LEU A 46 -0.40 5.32 11.54
C LEU A 46 0.92 5.47 12.34
N ASN A 47 1.41 4.37 12.89
CA ASN A 47 2.65 4.31 13.66
C ASN A 47 3.92 4.44 12.80
N THR A 48 3.84 4.25 11.48
CA THR A 48 4.96 4.42 10.56
C THR A 48 5.03 5.83 9.97
N LEU A 49 4.02 6.67 10.21
CA LEU A 49 4.03 8.05 9.72
C LEU A 49 5.09 8.90 10.44
N PRO A 50 5.75 9.83 9.73
CA PRO A 50 6.65 10.80 10.35
C PRO A 50 5.88 11.66 11.36
N ARG A 51 6.57 12.06 12.44
CA ARG A 51 5.98 12.81 13.57
C ARG A 51 5.03 13.95 13.17
N PRO A 52 5.39 14.87 12.25
CA PRO A 52 4.49 15.98 11.89
C PRO A 52 3.18 15.50 11.27
N LEU A 53 3.23 14.50 10.39
CA LEU A 53 2.04 13.97 9.72
C LEU A 53 1.13 13.23 10.70
N ARG A 54 1.73 12.54 11.67
CA ARG A 54 1.01 11.85 12.73
C ARG A 54 0.23 12.84 13.62
N ILE A 55 0.87 13.95 13.99
CA ILE A 55 0.22 15.01 14.78
C ILE A 55 -0.95 15.62 14.00
N LEU A 56 -0.75 15.94 12.71
CA LEU A 56 -1.81 16.47 11.86
C LEU A 56 -3.02 15.52 11.79
N TRP A 57 -2.77 14.22 11.66
CA TRP A 57 -3.83 13.22 11.65
C TRP A 57 -4.62 13.18 12.96
N TYR A 58 -3.93 13.18 14.11
CA TYR A 58 -4.60 13.19 15.41
C TYR A 58 -5.40 14.48 15.63
N PHE A 59 -4.87 15.62 15.20
CA PHE A 59 -5.59 16.90 15.25
C PHE A 59 -6.88 16.85 14.43
N PHE A 60 -6.80 16.37 13.19
CA PHE A 60 -7.97 16.21 12.34
C PHE A 60 -9.01 15.26 12.95
N MET A 61 -8.57 14.11 13.47
CA MET A 61 -9.46 13.16 14.14
C MET A 61 -10.14 13.75 15.37
N ALA A 62 -9.42 14.54 16.18
CA ALA A 62 -9.99 15.21 17.34
C ALA A 62 -11.12 16.17 16.96
N ILE A 63 -10.95 16.95 15.87
CA ILE A 63 -12.01 17.83 15.36
C ILE A 63 -13.23 17.03 14.90
N MET A 64 -13.02 15.97 14.12
CA MET A 64 -14.13 15.15 13.63
C MET A 64 -14.95 14.52 14.77
N ILE A 65 -14.26 13.99 15.78
CA ILE A 65 -14.90 13.44 16.98
C ILE A 65 -15.65 14.55 17.74
N GLY A 66 -15.03 15.71 17.94
CA GLY A 66 -15.65 16.86 18.60
C GLY A 66 -16.91 17.33 17.88
N MET A 67 -16.87 17.41 16.55
CA MET A 67 -18.02 17.81 15.74
C MET A 67 -19.16 16.80 15.82
N GLY A 68 -18.83 15.50 15.81
CA GLY A 68 -19.81 14.42 16.03
C GLY A 68 -20.47 14.50 17.41
N MET A 69 -19.68 14.66 18.47
CA MET A 69 -20.21 14.81 19.83
C MET A 69 -21.10 16.06 19.96
N PHE A 70 -20.70 17.17 19.34
CA PHE A 70 -21.47 18.40 19.35
C PHE A 70 -22.82 18.23 18.63
N ALA A 71 -22.83 17.61 17.45
CA ALA A 71 -24.06 17.33 16.71
C ALA A 71 -25.01 16.41 17.48
N VAL A 72 -24.49 15.35 18.11
CA VAL A 72 -25.26 14.47 18.99
C VAL A 72 -25.80 15.25 20.19
N GLY A 73 -24.98 16.08 20.83
CA GLY A 73 -25.40 16.95 21.92
C GLY A 73 -26.57 17.84 21.53
N ILE A 74 -26.48 18.59 20.43
CA ILE A 74 -27.59 19.41 19.93
C ILE A 74 -28.85 18.57 19.70
N THR A 75 -28.70 17.38 19.14
CA THR A 75 -29.85 16.49 18.85
C THR A 75 -30.54 16.01 20.12
N LEU A 76 -29.79 15.75 21.20
CA LEU A 76 -30.32 15.27 22.48
C LEU A 76 -30.91 16.40 23.35
N PHE A 77 -30.41 17.63 23.22
CA PHE A 77 -30.85 18.79 24.00
C PHE A 77 -31.82 19.72 23.24
N ARG A 78 -32.32 19.28 22.07
CA ARG A 78 -33.36 19.96 21.30
C ARG A 78 -34.76 19.48 21.69
#